data_AF-A0A379T143-F1
#
_entry.id   AF-A0A379T143-F1
#
_cell.length_a   1.000
_cell.length_b   1.000
_cell.length_c   1.000
_cell.angle_alpha   90.00
_cell.angle_beta   90.00
_cell.angle_gamma   90.00
#
_symmetry.space_group_name_H-M   'P 1'
#
loop_
_entity.id
_entity.type
_entity.pdbx_description
1 polymer ?
#
loop_
_entity_poly.entity_id
_entity_poly.type
_entity_poly.pdbx_seq_one_letter_code
_entity_poly.pdbx_strand_id
1 'polypeptide(L)'
;MAAQGFLLIASFLLILLVLAKPLGSGLARLIAAVPLPGVAGVERVLWRTLGITGHEMNWRQYLLALLTLNLLGLSILFCLLFWQEWLPLNPQRLPGLSWDLALNTAVSFVTNTNWQAYSGESTLSYFSQMAGLTVQNFLSAATGIAVVFALIRAFTRQNMHTLVMPGKIWYALHCGYYFLSR
;
A
#
# COMPACT_ATOMS: atom_id res chain seq x y z
N MET A 1 -13.07 -28.95 22.76
CA MET A 1 -13.71 -27.72 22.23
C MET A 1 -13.23 -26.47 22.97
N ALA A 2 -13.66 -26.18 24.21
CA ALA A 2 -13.30 -24.92 24.90
C ALA A 2 -11.78 -24.75 25.16
N ALA A 3 -11.11 -25.78 25.67
CA ALA A 3 -9.66 -25.74 25.94
C ALA A 3 -8.82 -25.57 24.65
N GLN A 4 -9.24 -26.19 23.54
CA GLN A 4 -8.57 -26.04 22.24
C GLN A 4 -8.74 -24.64 21.66
N GLY A 5 -9.94 -24.05 21.76
CA GLY A 5 -10.18 -22.67 21.34
C GLY A 5 -9.35 -21.68 22.15
N PHE A 6 -9.25 -21.88 23.47
CA PHE A 6 -8.40 -21.05 24.33
C PHE A 6 -6.92 -21.15 23.93
N LEU A 7 -6.40 -22.36 23.72
CA LEU A 7 -5.01 -22.57 23.28
C LEU A 7 -4.73 -21.93 21.92
N LEU A 8 -5.66 -22.00 20.97
CA LEU A 8 -5.54 -21.34 19.67
C LEU A 8 -5.43 -19.81 19.82
N ILE A 9 -6.33 -19.19 20.59
CA ILE A 9 -6.33 -17.74 20.80
C ILE A 9 -5.05 -17.30 21.54
N ALA A 10 -4.68 -18.02 22.60
CA ALA A 10 -3.50 -17.68 23.39
C ALA A 10 -2.21 -17.80 22.58
N SER A 11 -2.05 -18.88 21.80
CA SER A 11 -0.88 -19.07 20.94
C SER A 11 -0.83 -18.06 19.79
N PHE A 12 -1.97 -17.75 19.16
CA PHE A 12 -2.07 -16.71 18.14
C PHE A 12 -1.64 -15.35 18.68
N LEU A 13 -2.19 -14.91 19.83
CA LEU A 13 -1.83 -13.63 20.43
C LEU A 13 -0.37 -13.57 20.87
N LEU A 14 0.17 -14.67 21.41
CA LEU A 14 1.57 -14.75 21.80
C LEU A 14 2.48 -14.52 20.59
N ILE A 15 2.27 -15.27 19.50
CA ILE A 15 3.07 -15.16 18.28
C ILE A 15 2.90 -13.77 17.66
N LEU A 16 1.67 -13.26 17.60
CA LEU A 16 1.36 -11.92 17.08
C LEU A 16 2.15 -10.85 17.82
N LEU A 17 2.14 -10.85 19.15
CA LEU A 17 2.85 -9.84 19.96
C LEU A 17 4.38 -9.96 19.84
N VAL A 18 4.89 -11.19 19.78
CA VAL A 18 6.33 -11.45 19.57
C VAL A 18 6.80 -10.89 18.23
N LEU A 19 6.02 -11.04 17.16
CA LEU A 19 6.34 -10.51 15.83
C LEU A 19 6.04 -9.01 15.68
N ALA A 20 4.98 -8.52 16.33
CA ALA A 20 4.58 -7.11 16.26
C ALA A 20 5.60 -6.18 16.92
N LYS A 21 6.28 -6.61 17.99
CA LYS A 21 7.27 -5.78 18.71
C LYS A 21 8.49 -5.37 17.85
N PRO A 22 9.22 -6.30 17.18
CA PRO A 22 10.33 -5.92 16.31
C PRO A 22 9.85 -5.11 15.10
N LEU A 23 8.70 -5.48 14.51
CA LEU A 23 8.12 -4.75 13.40
C LEU A 23 7.76 -3.30 13.79
N GLY A 24 7.09 -3.11 14.93
CA GLY A 24 6.73 -1.81 15.46
C GLY A 24 7.94 -0.93 15.77
N SER A 25 9.04 -1.53 16.24
CA SER A 25 10.31 -0.82 16.45
C SER A 25 10.92 -0.33 15.13
N GLY A 26 10.80 -1.11 14.06
CA GLY A 26 11.18 -0.71 12.70
C GLY A 26 10.31 0.42 12.16
N LEU A 27 8.98 0.31 12.31
CA LEU A 27 8.02 1.34 11.91
C LEU A 27 8.25 2.66 12.67
N ALA A 28 8.57 2.60 13.97
CA ALA A 28 8.91 3.79 14.76
C ALA A 28 10.13 4.55 14.21
N ARG A 29 11.16 3.85 13.73
CA ARG A 29 12.33 4.49 13.09
C ARG A 29 11.93 5.21 11.81
N LEU A 30 11.06 4.61 11.00
CA LEU A 30 10.54 5.22 9.78
C LEU A 30 9.68 6.45 10.08
N ILE A 31 8.84 6.39 11.13
CA ILE A 31 8.10 7.53 11.66
C ILE A 31 9.08 8.62 12.12
N ALA A 32 10.22 8.28 12.72
CA ALA A 32 11.26 9.25 13.09
C ALA A 32 12.12 9.74 11.89
N ALA A 33 11.81 9.30 10.66
CA ALA A 33 12.60 9.59 9.45
C ALA A 33 14.06 9.09 9.51
N VAL A 34 14.33 8.10 10.35
CA VAL A 34 15.62 7.41 10.44
C VAL A 34 15.63 6.26 9.43
N PRO A 35 16.57 6.23 8.46
CA PRO A 35 16.64 5.14 7.49
C PRO A 35 16.95 3.81 8.18
N LEU A 36 16.43 2.72 7.63
CA LEU A 36 16.75 1.39 8.15
C LEU A 36 18.25 1.07 7.92
N PRO A 37 18.88 0.27 8.78
CA PRO A 37 20.27 -0.13 8.59
C PRO A 37 20.44 -0.85 7.25
N GLY A 38 21.41 -0.43 6.43
CA GLY A 38 21.75 -1.07 5.15
C GLY A 38 20.97 -0.59 3.92
N VAL A 39 19.87 0.17 4.06
CA VAL A 39 19.08 0.65 2.89
C VAL A 39 19.34 2.11 2.51
N ALA A 40 20.06 2.85 3.35
CA ALA A 40 20.28 4.30 3.16
C ALA A 40 20.97 4.66 1.82
N GLY A 41 21.84 3.79 1.32
CA GLY A 41 22.52 4.00 0.03
C GLY A 41 21.58 3.85 -1.16
N VAL A 42 20.79 2.78 -1.17
CA VAL A 42 19.79 2.48 -2.22
C VAL A 42 18.69 3.54 -2.22
N GLU A 43 18.21 3.90 -1.04
CA GLU A 43 17.22 4.97 -0.84
C GLU A 43 17.65 6.29 -1.49
N ARG A 44 18.91 6.68 -1.34
CA ARG A 44 19.44 7.92 -1.91
C ARG A 44 19.48 7.90 -3.44
N VAL A 45 19.82 6.76 -4.03
CA VAL A 45 19.81 6.60 -5.49
C VAL A 45 18.37 6.66 -6.01
N LEU A 46 17.46 5.92 -5.37
CA LEU A 46 16.05 5.85 -5.77
C LEU A 46 15.35 7.21 -5.71
N TRP A 47 15.59 8.01 -4.66
CA TRP A 47 15.00 9.35 -4.57
C TRP A 47 15.56 10.30 -5.62
N ARG A 48 16.84 10.17 -5.96
CA ARG A 48 17.45 10.98 -7.04
C ARG A 48 16.84 10.62 -8.40
N THR A 49 16.66 9.34 -8.70
CA THR A 49 16.06 8.90 -9.97
C THR A 49 14.59 9.25 -10.09
N LEU A 50 13.85 9.22 -8.98
CA LEU A 50 12.42 9.56 -8.94
C LEU A 50 12.17 11.08 -8.76
N GLY A 51 13.22 11.91 -8.67
CA GLY A 51 13.10 13.36 -8.46
C GLY A 51 12.49 13.74 -7.11
N ILE A 52 12.50 12.84 -6.13
CA ILE A 52 11.92 13.07 -4.81
C ILE A 52 12.87 13.94 -4.01
N THR A 53 12.55 15.23 -3.94
CA THR A 53 13.26 16.16 -3.07
C THR A 53 12.77 15.96 -1.63
N GLY A 54 13.69 15.96 -0.66
CA GLY A 54 13.35 15.81 0.77
C GLY A 54 12.59 17.01 1.36
N HIS A 55 11.89 17.78 0.53
CA HIS A 55 11.14 18.96 0.90
C HIS A 55 9.96 18.60 1.77
N GLU A 56 9.66 19.50 2.68
CA GLU A 56 8.75 19.25 3.78
C GLU A 56 7.34 19.71 3.33
N MET A 57 6.38 18.78 3.20
CA MET A 57 5.03 18.99 2.64
C MET A 57 4.05 19.39 3.73
N ASN A 58 3.17 20.37 3.47
CA ASN A 58 2.04 20.69 4.35
C ASN A 58 0.92 19.61 4.25
N TRP A 59 0.00 19.57 5.21
CA TRP A 59 -1.11 18.60 5.25
C TRP A 59 -1.96 18.58 4.00
N ARG A 60 -2.24 19.76 3.41
CA ARG A 60 -2.99 19.86 2.15
C ARG A 60 -2.24 19.19 1.01
N GLN A 61 -0.93 19.45 0.91
CA GLN A 61 -0.07 18.85 -0.12
C GLN A 61 0.04 17.33 0.09
N TYR A 62 0.15 16.87 1.34
CA TYR A 62 0.22 15.46 1.68
C TYR A 62 -1.08 14.72 1.33
N LEU A 63 -2.22 15.30 1.71
CA LEU A 63 -3.54 14.77 1.39
C LEU A 63 -3.77 14.73 -0.13
N LEU A 64 -3.48 15.83 -0.83
CA LEU A 64 -3.61 15.87 -2.29
C LEU A 64 -2.72 14.83 -2.97
N ALA A 65 -1.46 14.67 -2.53
CA ALA A 65 -0.57 13.66 -3.09
C ALA A 65 -1.12 12.23 -2.91
N LEU A 66 -1.67 11.91 -1.73
CA LEU A 66 -2.31 10.62 -1.49
C LEU A 66 -3.57 10.43 -2.35
N LEU A 67 -4.43 11.44 -2.44
CA LEU A 67 -5.65 11.38 -3.26
C LEU A 67 -5.32 11.22 -4.75
N THR A 68 -4.37 11.99 -5.27
CA THR A 68 -3.91 11.87 -6.66
C THR A 68 -3.31 10.50 -6.92
N LEU A 69 -2.52 9.94 -6.00
CA LEU A 69 -1.98 8.59 -6.14
C LEU A 69 -3.07 7.52 -6.22
N ASN A 70 -4.07 7.59 -5.34
CA ASN A 70 -5.20 6.64 -5.35
C ASN A 70 -6.07 6.81 -6.60
N LEU A 71 -6.35 8.04 -7.04
CA LEU A 71 -7.10 8.30 -8.26
C LEU A 71 -6.37 7.80 -9.51
N LEU A 72 -5.06 7.99 -9.59
CA LEU A 72 -4.24 7.42 -10.66
C LEU A 72 -4.25 5.88 -10.60
N GLY A 73 -4.08 5.30 -9.41
CA GLY A 73 -4.15 3.86 -9.21
C GLY A 73 -5.48 3.27 -9.65
N LEU A 74 -6.59 3.92 -9.29
CA LEU A 74 -7.94 3.57 -9.70
C LEU A 74 -8.12 3.64 -11.21
N SER A 75 -7.67 4.72 -11.82
CA SER A 75 -7.80 4.93 -13.27
C SER A 75 -7.01 3.86 -14.04
N ILE A 76 -5.77 3.59 -13.61
CA ILE A 76 -4.92 2.56 -14.21
C ILE A 76 -5.56 1.18 -14.05
N LEU A 77 -6.01 0.82 -12.83
CA LEU A 77 -6.61 -0.49 -12.59
C LEU A 77 -7.93 -0.66 -13.37
N PHE A 78 -8.77 0.37 -13.41
CA PHE A 78 -9.99 0.36 -14.20
C PHE A 78 -9.71 0.10 -15.68
N CYS A 79 -8.78 0.86 -16.29
CA CYS A 79 -8.38 0.66 -17.68
C CYS A 79 -7.80 -0.75 -17.92
N LEU A 80 -7.01 -1.25 -16.98
CA LEU A 80 -6.41 -2.59 -17.06
C LEU A 80 -7.50 -3.68 -17.08
N LEU A 81 -8.48 -3.59 -16.17
CA LEU A 81 -9.58 -4.57 -16.09
C LEU A 81 -10.55 -4.47 -17.27
N PHE A 82 -10.81 -3.25 -17.74
CA PHE A 82 -11.70 -3.01 -18.88
C PHE A 82 -11.08 -3.48 -20.20
N TRP A 83 -9.78 -3.25 -20.42
CA TRP A 83 -9.04 -3.72 -21.61
C TRP A 83 -8.23 -5.00 -21.37
N GLN A 84 -8.63 -5.81 -20.39
CA GLN A 84 -7.92 -7.04 -20.01
C GLN A 84 -7.66 -7.99 -21.19
N GLU A 85 -8.61 -8.05 -22.12
CA GLU A 85 -8.53 -8.90 -23.30
C GLU A 85 -7.29 -8.62 -24.18
N TRP A 86 -6.83 -7.37 -24.21
CA TRP A 86 -5.75 -6.92 -25.09
C TRP A 86 -4.37 -7.00 -24.43
N LEU A 87 -4.34 -7.36 -23.14
CA LEU A 87 -3.11 -7.42 -22.34
C LEU A 87 -2.42 -8.78 -22.47
N PRO A 88 -1.08 -8.83 -22.34
CA PRO A 88 -0.33 -10.08 -22.34
C PRO A 88 -0.70 -10.95 -21.14
N LEU A 89 -0.29 -12.23 -21.12
CA LEU A 89 -0.59 -13.19 -20.03
C LEU A 89 -2.09 -13.47 -19.82
N ASN A 90 -2.83 -13.57 -20.92
CA ASN A 90 -4.22 -14.04 -20.94
C ASN A 90 -4.33 -15.38 -21.71
N PRO A 91 -3.84 -16.50 -21.16
CA PRO A 91 -3.87 -17.80 -21.85
C PRO A 91 -5.31 -18.29 -22.11
N GLN A 92 -6.25 -17.91 -21.25
CA GLN A 92 -7.66 -18.29 -21.32
C GLN A 92 -8.49 -17.36 -22.23
N ARG A 93 -7.87 -16.30 -22.80
CA ARG A 93 -8.55 -15.28 -23.62
C ARG A 93 -9.83 -14.73 -22.98
N LEU A 94 -9.75 -14.47 -21.68
CA LEU A 94 -10.85 -13.88 -20.93
C LEU A 94 -11.16 -12.47 -21.47
N PRO A 95 -12.44 -12.13 -21.67
CA PRO A 95 -12.81 -10.80 -22.14
C PRO A 95 -12.51 -9.73 -21.08
N GLY A 96 -12.56 -8.47 -21.50
CA GLY A 96 -12.60 -7.33 -20.59
C GLY A 96 -13.81 -7.39 -19.67
N LEU A 97 -13.66 -6.87 -18.45
CA LEU A 97 -14.77 -6.80 -17.49
C LEU A 97 -15.81 -5.78 -17.97
N SER A 98 -17.09 -6.00 -17.60
CA SER A 98 -18.12 -4.98 -17.78
C SER A 98 -17.75 -3.71 -17.01
N TRP A 99 -18.22 -2.55 -17.49
CA TRP A 99 -17.82 -1.25 -16.94
C TRP A 99 -18.11 -1.13 -15.43
N ASP A 100 -19.23 -1.66 -14.97
CA ASP A 100 -19.70 -1.66 -13.59
C ASP A 100 -18.83 -2.58 -12.71
N LEU A 101 -18.49 -3.77 -13.21
CA LEU A 101 -17.65 -4.72 -12.50
C LEU A 101 -16.19 -4.25 -12.43
N ALA A 102 -15.67 -3.69 -13.53
CA ALA A 102 -14.33 -3.11 -13.59
C ALA A 102 -14.21 -1.93 -12.60
N LEU A 103 -15.22 -1.06 -12.55
CA LEU A 103 -15.25 0.07 -11.62
C LEU A 103 -15.35 -0.40 -10.17
N ASN A 104 -16.27 -1.31 -9.87
CA ASN A 104 -16.43 -1.85 -8.52
C ASN A 104 -15.15 -2.51 -8.02
N THR A 105 -14.51 -3.32 -8.86
CA THR A 105 -13.24 -3.99 -8.54
C THR A 105 -12.13 -2.97 -8.35
N ALA A 106 -11.99 -1.99 -9.26
CA ALA A 106 -10.95 -0.97 -9.16
C ALA A 106 -11.08 -0.14 -7.87
N VAL A 107 -12.30 0.33 -7.56
CA VAL A 107 -12.58 1.03 -6.29
C VAL A 107 -12.21 0.15 -5.11
N SER A 108 -12.68 -1.10 -5.09
CA SER A 108 -12.50 -2.01 -3.95
C SER A 108 -11.05 -2.28 -3.60
N PHE A 109 -10.17 -2.41 -4.60
CA PHE A 109 -8.74 -2.65 -4.38
C PHE A 109 -7.99 -1.37 -3.99
N VAL A 110 -8.36 -0.22 -4.56
CA VAL A 110 -7.77 1.07 -4.18
C VAL A 110 -8.18 1.48 -2.77
N THR A 111 -9.41 1.16 -2.35
CA THR A 111 -9.90 1.39 -0.98
C THR A 111 -9.48 0.31 0.01
N ASN A 112 -8.58 -0.60 -0.37
CA ASN A 112 -8.09 -1.71 0.47
C ASN A 112 -9.23 -2.58 1.06
N THR A 113 -10.37 -2.66 0.36
CA THR A 113 -11.54 -3.44 0.77
C THR A 113 -11.50 -4.85 0.19
N ASN A 114 -10.98 -4.96 -1.03
CA ASN A 114 -10.82 -6.21 -1.77
C ASN A 114 -12.14 -7.01 -1.89
N TRP A 115 -13.25 -6.29 -2.07
CA TRP A 115 -14.54 -6.89 -2.39
C TRP A 115 -14.47 -7.60 -3.75
N GLN A 116 -15.02 -8.82 -3.79
CA GLN A 116 -14.97 -9.70 -4.96
C GLN A 116 -16.40 -10.09 -5.35
N ALA A 117 -16.95 -9.40 -6.35
CA ALA A 117 -18.23 -9.73 -6.97
C ALA A 117 -18.08 -10.64 -8.22
N TYR A 118 -16.93 -11.29 -8.35
CA TYR A 118 -16.53 -12.09 -9.52
C TYR A 118 -15.83 -13.37 -9.08
N SER A 119 -15.73 -14.36 -9.97
CA SER A 119 -14.90 -15.56 -9.76
C SER A 119 -13.52 -15.32 -10.38
N GLY A 120 -12.48 -15.31 -9.54
CA GLY A 120 -11.13 -14.96 -9.96
C GLY A 120 -10.58 -15.85 -11.08
N GLU A 121 -10.91 -17.14 -11.06
CA GLU A 121 -10.42 -18.14 -12.02
C GLU A 121 -11.07 -18.04 -13.40
N SER A 122 -12.29 -17.47 -13.47
CA SER A 122 -13.07 -17.39 -14.70
C SER A 122 -13.24 -15.96 -15.23
N THR A 123 -12.86 -14.94 -14.45
CA THR A 123 -13.09 -13.52 -14.80
C THR A 123 -11.80 -12.74 -15.00
N LEU A 124 -10.70 -13.08 -14.31
CA LEU A 124 -9.46 -12.28 -14.34
C LEU A 124 -8.30 -13.00 -15.01
N SER A 125 -7.59 -12.28 -15.89
CA SER A 125 -6.34 -12.74 -16.48
C SER A 125 -5.21 -12.69 -15.45
N TYR A 126 -4.15 -13.46 -15.70
CA TYR A 126 -3.00 -13.50 -14.80
C TYR A 126 -2.29 -12.14 -14.74
N PHE A 127 -2.31 -11.38 -15.84
CA PHE A 127 -1.80 -10.00 -15.86
C PHE A 127 -2.58 -9.08 -14.93
N SER A 128 -3.92 -9.14 -14.97
CA SER A 128 -4.75 -8.33 -14.07
C SER A 128 -4.52 -8.65 -12.61
N GLN A 129 -4.36 -9.93 -12.27
CA GLN A 129 -4.07 -10.33 -10.89
C GLN A 129 -2.68 -9.84 -10.45
N MET A 130 -1.67 -10.02 -11.29
CA MET A 130 -0.27 -9.70 -10.96
C MET A 130 0.01 -8.19 -11.02
N ALA A 131 -0.28 -7.53 -12.15
CA ALA A 131 0.07 -6.14 -12.38
C ALA A 131 -1.02 -5.15 -11.93
N GLY A 132 -2.27 -5.61 -11.81
CA GLY A 132 -3.37 -4.79 -11.33
C GLY A 132 -3.62 -4.95 -9.83
N LEU A 133 -4.21 -6.08 -9.45
CA LEU A 133 -4.70 -6.32 -8.09
C LEU A 133 -3.58 -6.33 -7.06
N THR A 134 -2.49 -7.04 -7.33
CA THR A 134 -1.36 -7.14 -6.41
C THR A 134 -0.72 -5.78 -6.16
N VAL A 135 -0.53 -4.98 -7.22
CA VAL A 135 0.01 -3.62 -7.10
C VAL A 135 -0.89 -2.74 -6.24
N GLN A 136 -2.22 -2.82 -6.41
CA GLN A 136 -3.14 -2.05 -5.57
C GLN A 136 -3.19 -2.53 -4.11
N ASN A 137 -3.01 -3.82 -3.84
CA ASN A 137 -2.88 -4.31 -2.45
C ASN A 137 -1.71 -3.64 -1.72
N PHE A 138 -0.60 -3.41 -2.43
CA PHE A 138 0.54 -2.69 -1.85
C PHE A 138 0.30 -1.19 -1.73
N LEU A 139 -0.19 -0.55 -2.80
CA LEU A 139 -0.39 0.90 -2.82
C LEU A 139 -1.44 1.33 -1.80
N SER A 140 -2.55 0.60 -1.69
CA SER A 140 -3.65 0.91 -0.76
C SER A 140 -3.26 0.67 0.71
N ALA A 141 -2.50 -0.40 1.00
CA ALA A 141 -1.93 -0.60 2.33
C ALA A 141 -0.91 0.50 2.67
N ALA A 142 -0.05 0.86 1.73
CA ALA A 142 0.95 1.91 1.90
C ALA A 142 0.31 3.28 2.15
N THR A 143 -0.78 3.63 1.46
CA THR A 143 -1.51 4.88 1.69
C THR A 143 -2.14 4.92 3.08
N GLY A 144 -2.72 3.80 3.55
CA GLY A 144 -3.22 3.68 4.93
C GLY A 144 -2.12 3.89 5.98
N ILE A 145 -0.97 3.22 5.82
CA ILE A 145 0.19 3.39 6.72
C ILE A 145 0.71 4.83 6.67
N ALA A 146 0.77 5.45 5.49
CA ALA A 146 1.19 6.84 5.31
C ALA A 146 0.32 7.81 6.11
N VAL A 147 -1.01 7.65 6.07
CA VAL A 147 -1.96 8.46 6.85
C VAL A 147 -1.74 8.29 8.36
N VAL A 148 -1.54 7.06 8.84
CA VAL A 148 -1.26 6.81 10.26
C VAL A 148 0.08 7.41 10.68
N PHE A 149 1.11 7.33 9.84
CA PHE A 149 2.41 7.97 10.10
C PHE A 149 2.29 9.48 10.22
N ALA A 150 1.53 10.10 9.32
CA ALA A 150 1.21 11.52 9.37
C ALA A 150 0.51 11.90 10.68
N LEU A 151 -0.48 11.11 11.10
CA LEU A 151 -1.23 11.33 12.34
C LEU A 151 -0.36 11.19 13.59
N ILE A 152 0.44 10.12 13.68
CA ILE A 152 1.36 9.91 14.82
C ILE A 152 2.34 11.08 14.92
N ARG A 153 2.89 11.54 13.80
CA ARG A 153 3.81 12.69 13.78
C ARG A 153 3.15 13.99 14.23
N ALA A 154 1.88 14.19 13.88
CA ALA A 154 1.11 15.36 14.32
C ALA A 154 0.97 15.40 15.85
N PHE A 155 0.82 14.24 16.50
CA PHE A 155 0.79 14.15 17.97
C PHE A 155 2.17 14.32 18.62
N THR A 156 3.25 13.86 17.99
CA THR A 156 4.60 13.93 18.58
C THR A 156 5.32 15.27 18.36
N ARG A 157 4.97 16.04 17.32
CA ARG A 157 5.58 17.36 17.06
C ARG A 157 4.80 18.45 17.82
N GLN A 158 5.46 19.19 18.70
CA GLN A 158 4.85 20.33 19.41
C GLN A 158 5.16 21.66 18.72
N ASN A 159 4.17 22.56 18.65
CA ASN A 159 4.29 23.96 18.19
C ASN A 159 4.81 24.17 16.75
N MET A 160 4.33 23.41 15.77
CA MET A 160 4.48 23.78 14.35
C MET A 160 3.12 24.01 13.69
N HIS A 161 2.88 25.25 13.23
CA HIS A 161 1.72 25.64 12.42
C HIS A 161 1.70 24.98 11.02
N THR A 162 2.79 24.32 10.68
CA THR A 162 2.97 23.54 9.47
C THR A 162 3.15 22.09 9.88
N LEU A 163 2.26 21.23 9.39
CA LEU A 163 2.43 19.78 9.39
C LEU A 163 3.55 19.48 8.41
N VAL A 164 4.78 19.86 8.74
CA VAL A 164 5.90 19.74 7.82
C VAL A 164 6.31 18.28 7.78
N MET A 165 5.73 17.55 6.83
CA MET A 165 6.04 16.14 6.63
C MET A 165 7.21 16.08 5.67
N PRO A 166 8.37 15.48 6.00
CA PRO A 166 9.39 15.25 4.99
C PRO A 166 8.73 14.55 3.79
N GLY A 167 8.92 15.07 2.57
CA GLY A 167 8.26 14.69 1.29
C GLY A 167 8.50 13.24 0.85
N LYS A 168 9.07 12.49 1.76
CA LYS A 168 9.20 11.06 1.90
C LYS A 168 7.85 10.37 2.16
N ILE A 169 6.75 10.80 1.52
CA ILE A 169 5.53 9.96 1.31
C ILE A 169 5.94 8.56 0.82
N TRP A 170 6.99 8.56 0.01
CA TRP A 170 7.63 7.41 -0.60
C TRP A 170 8.26 6.43 0.39
N TYR A 171 8.48 6.79 1.66
CA TYR A 171 8.92 5.80 2.66
C TYR A 171 7.83 4.79 3.01
N ALA A 172 6.57 5.22 3.03
CA ALA A 172 5.44 4.30 3.26
C ALA A 172 5.22 3.40 2.04
N LEU A 173 5.34 3.95 0.83
CA LEU A 173 5.29 3.19 -0.44
C LEU A 173 6.47 2.21 -0.60
N HIS A 174 7.67 2.61 -0.20
CA HIS A 174 8.87 1.78 -0.25
C HIS A 174 8.85 0.66 0.80
N CYS A 175 8.28 0.90 1.99
CA CYS A 175 8.13 -0.15 3.01
C CYS A 175 7.12 -1.23 2.61
N GLY A 176 6.05 -0.90 1.88
CA GLY A 176 5.15 -1.90 1.31
C GLY A 176 5.87 -2.84 0.34
N TYR A 177 6.77 -2.30 -0.50
CA TYR A 177 7.49 -3.06 -1.52
C TYR A 177 8.65 -3.92 -0.96
N TYR A 178 9.40 -3.41 0.03
CA TYR A 178 10.58 -4.11 0.57
C TYR A 178 10.27 -5.17 1.63
N PHE A 179 9.13 -5.09 2.32
CA PHE A 179 8.79 -6.05 3.37
C PHE A 179 8.19 -7.36 2.84
N LEU A 180 7.87 -7.44 1.53
CA LEU A 180 7.35 -8.65 0.87
C LEU A 180 8.34 -9.31 -0.10
N SER A 181 9.58 -8.81 -0.20
CA SER A 181 10.65 -9.44 -0.99
C SER A 181 11.69 -10.19 -0.15
N ARG A 182 11.33 -10.54 1.10
CA ARG A 182 12.02 -11.55 1.90
C ARG A 182 11.04 -12.51 2.53
#